data_AF-A0A7Y0QJR3-F1
#
_entry.id   AF-A0A7Y0QJR3-F1
#
_cell.length_a   1.000
_cell.length_b   1.000
_cell.length_c   1.000
_cell.angle_alpha   90.00
_cell.angle_beta   90.00
_cell.angle_gamma   90.00
#
_symmetry.space_group_name_H-M   'P 1'
#
loop_
_entity.id
_entity.type
_entity.pdbx_description
1 polymer ?
#
loop_
_entity_poly.entity_id
_entity_poly.type
_entity_poly.pdbx_seq_one_letter_code
_entity_poly.pdbx_strand_id
1 'polypeptide(L)'
;MKTVVVGAVVLLVLPVALVLMGAAVVVSTFSGGAAQAVCTVPDDPSASAVILTDGDPAGEGGVGFALPPPGTPRLASLRNPAASIPDDVKALYVAAADRYYLPWTVLAGIGMAETAHGRTRATSSAGAQGLMQFMPATWAAYGIDGSGDGRADIRNDADSVMSAANYLTASGVTAGVDGVRRALFAYNRADWYVNDVLYYAAAYGGGVVAGDPADCGIGGVGNPAVPALPNQQIATVLAFATAQLGEPYVYGANGPSAWDCSAFTRAAFAQIGITLPRTAAAQQNWVAQGNGYRVPLGQEQPGDLIFTDSYLGPNRVGHVMIVFDPAAQLTIEVGGSPVGHYDYGYWTDRPLFSIWRVGAVA
;
A
#
# COMPACT_ATOMS: atom_id res chain seq x y z
N MET A 1 -62.68 -16.99 -46.33
CA MET A 1 -62.62 -15.51 -46.29
C MET A 1 -61.22 -15.09 -46.74
N LYS A 2 -61.12 -14.34 -47.86
CA LYS A 2 -60.21 -13.20 -48.17
C LYS A 2 -58.80 -13.19 -47.49
N THR A 3 -57.62 -13.06 -48.12
CA THR A 3 -57.17 -12.46 -49.40
C THR A 3 -55.69 -12.84 -49.72
N VAL A 4 -55.34 -12.72 -51.02
CA VAL A 4 -54.11 -12.78 -51.85
C VAL A 4 -52.88 -11.98 -51.33
N VAL A 5 -51.58 -12.40 -51.35
CA VAL A 5 -50.47 -12.67 -52.34
C VAL A 5 -49.62 -11.46 -52.86
N VAL A 6 -48.27 -11.66 -52.91
CA VAL A 6 -47.15 -11.07 -53.75
C VAL A 6 -46.53 -9.74 -53.27
N GLY A 7 -45.21 -9.57 -53.08
CA GLY A 7 -44.03 -9.50 -54.01
C GLY A 7 -43.00 -8.52 -53.39
N ALA A 8 -41.79 -8.21 -53.86
CA ALA A 8 -40.87 -8.59 -54.93
C ALA A 8 -39.49 -7.96 -54.57
N VAL A 9 -38.39 -8.47 -55.14
CA VAL A 9 -37.02 -7.94 -55.01
C VAL A 9 -36.83 -6.70 -55.89
N VAL A 10 -36.15 -5.66 -55.41
CA VAL A 10 -35.58 -4.58 -56.24
C VAL A 10 -34.21 -4.14 -55.71
N LEU A 11 -33.19 -4.29 -56.55
CA LEU A 11 -31.84 -3.73 -56.48
C LEU A 11 -31.88 -2.34 -57.14
N LEU A 12 -31.33 -1.29 -56.51
CA LEU A 12 -31.17 0.00 -57.17
C LEU A 12 -29.86 0.71 -56.77
N VAL A 13 -29.09 0.97 -57.82
CA VAL A 13 -27.81 1.70 -57.94
C VAL A 13 -28.04 3.21 -57.80
N LEU A 14 -27.02 4.01 -57.40
CA LEU A 14 -26.82 5.43 -57.80
C LEU A 14 -25.43 5.94 -57.29
N PRO A 15 -24.84 7.04 -57.82
CA PRO A 15 -23.71 6.99 -58.76
C PRO A 15 -22.42 7.74 -58.33
N VAL A 16 -21.38 7.59 -59.16
CA VAL A 16 -20.08 8.30 -59.14
C VAL A 16 -20.07 9.46 -60.15
N ALA A 17 -19.58 10.65 -59.75
CA ALA A 17 -18.98 11.73 -60.56
C ALA A 17 -18.71 12.96 -59.63
N LEU A 18 -17.69 13.83 -59.73
CA LEU A 18 -16.48 13.98 -60.55
C LEU A 18 -15.71 15.25 -60.04
N VAL A 19 -14.41 15.13 -59.72
CA VAL A 19 -13.25 16.04 -60.01
C VAL A 19 -13.19 17.48 -59.41
N LEU A 20 -12.14 17.79 -58.62
CA LEU A 20 -11.02 18.70 -58.98
C LEU A 20 -9.97 18.89 -57.86
N MET A 21 -8.76 19.20 -58.32
CA MET A 21 -7.46 19.17 -57.65
C MET A 21 -7.25 20.18 -56.51
N GLY A 22 -6.37 19.83 -55.58
CA GLY A 22 -5.75 20.76 -54.64
C GLY A 22 -4.77 20.05 -53.69
N ALA A 23 -3.54 19.79 -54.15
CA ALA A 23 -2.48 19.31 -53.27
C ALA A 23 -2.05 20.44 -52.32
N ALA A 24 -2.44 20.35 -51.05
CA ALA A 24 -1.85 21.12 -49.97
C ALA A 24 -1.25 20.12 -48.97
N VAL A 25 0.08 19.99 -49.00
CA VAL A 25 0.83 19.34 -47.93
C VAL A 25 0.77 20.28 -46.73
N VAL A 26 -0.11 19.98 -45.77
CA VAL A 26 -0.06 20.58 -44.44
C VAL A 26 0.93 19.76 -43.62
N VAL A 27 2.14 20.28 -43.47
CA VAL A 27 3.05 19.86 -42.41
C VAL A 27 2.46 20.37 -41.10
N SER A 28 1.66 19.53 -40.43
CA SER A 28 1.22 19.80 -39.07
C SER A 28 2.40 19.55 -38.14
N THR A 29 3.10 20.62 -37.75
CA THR A 29 3.96 20.59 -36.57
C THR A 29 3.09 20.34 -35.35
N PHE A 30 3.12 19.11 -34.82
CA PHE A 30 2.57 18.84 -33.49
C PHE A 30 3.51 19.45 -32.44
N SER A 31 3.25 20.69 -32.05
CA SER A 31 3.68 21.20 -30.75
C SER A 31 2.79 20.55 -29.68
N GLY A 32 3.14 19.32 -29.30
CA GLY A 32 2.53 18.65 -28.16
C GLY A 32 3.00 19.28 -26.85
N GLY A 33 2.40 20.41 -26.48
CA GLY A 33 2.48 20.92 -25.12
C GLY A 33 1.78 19.92 -24.20
N ALA A 34 2.56 19.19 -23.41
CA ALA A 34 2.02 18.40 -22.31
C ALA A 34 1.31 19.37 -21.35
N ALA A 35 -0.02 19.34 -21.34
CA ALA A 35 -0.80 19.98 -20.31
C ALA A 35 -0.44 19.30 -18.98
N GLN A 36 0.36 19.98 -18.18
CA GLN A 36 0.72 19.59 -16.82
C GLN A 36 -0.58 19.55 -16.01
N ALA A 37 -0.96 18.36 -15.53
CA ALA A 37 -1.90 18.27 -14.43
C ALA A 37 -1.15 18.71 -13.17
N VAL A 38 -1.29 19.98 -12.82
CA VAL A 38 -0.83 20.53 -11.55
C VAL A 38 -1.72 19.94 -10.45
N CYS A 39 -1.13 19.26 -9.47
CA CYS A 39 -1.86 18.79 -8.29
C CYS A 39 -2.27 19.99 -7.44
N THR A 40 -3.51 20.44 -7.56
CA THR A 40 -4.14 21.28 -6.53
C THR A 40 -4.80 20.36 -5.51
N VAL A 41 -4.26 20.31 -4.29
CA VAL A 41 -4.93 19.74 -3.14
C VAL A 41 -6.09 20.69 -2.79
N PRO A 42 -7.35 20.23 -2.71
CA PRO A 42 -8.40 21.04 -2.10
C PRO A 42 -8.04 21.25 -0.64
N ASP A 43 -8.00 22.51 -0.19
CA ASP A 43 -7.89 22.85 1.22
C ASP A 43 -9.14 22.32 1.96
N ASP A 44 -9.11 21.06 2.38
CA ASP A 44 -10.07 20.48 3.30
C ASP A 44 -9.47 20.50 4.72
N PRO A 45 -9.91 21.41 5.59
CA PRO A 45 -9.42 21.50 6.97
C PRO A 45 -9.84 20.32 7.86
N SER A 46 -10.49 19.27 7.32
CA SER A 46 -10.93 18.10 8.09
C SER A 46 -10.03 16.86 8.00
N ALA A 47 -9.02 16.83 7.11
CA ALA A 47 -8.07 15.72 7.01
C ALA A 47 -6.76 16.02 7.75
N SER A 48 -6.78 15.90 9.08
CA SER A 48 -5.54 15.94 9.88
C SER A 48 -4.86 14.57 9.87
N ALA A 49 -3.62 14.49 9.38
CA ALA A 49 -2.76 13.34 9.60
C ALA A 49 -2.56 13.14 11.11
N VAL A 50 -2.94 11.97 11.63
CA VAL A 50 -2.77 11.63 13.05
C VAL A 50 -1.30 11.26 13.29
N ILE A 51 -0.62 12.03 14.11
CA ILE A 51 0.71 11.69 14.63
C ILE A 51 0.50 10.61 15.69
N LEU A 52 0.96 9.38 15.43
CA LEU A 52 0.94 8.29 16.41
C LEU A 52 2.00 8.58 17.49
N THR A 53 1.57 8.78 18.74
CA THR A 53 2.47 8.94 19.90
C THR A 53 2.89 7.59 20.47
N ASP A 54 4.11 7.54 21.03
CA ASP A 54 4.76 6.36 21.61
C ASP A 54 3.86 5.52 22.54
N GLY A 55 3.73 4.22 22.25
CA GLY A 55 3.06 3.24 23.11
C GLY A 55 2.28 2.10 22.43
N ASP A 56 2.26 2.01 21.10
CA ASP A 56 1.55 0.94 20.38
C ASP A 56 2.44 -0.32 20.24
N PRO A 57 1.97 -1.55 20.57
CA PRO A 57 2.65 -2.79 20.24
C PRO A 57 2.89 -3.00 18.73
N ALA A 58 2.28 -2.19 17.85
CA ALA A 58 2.64 -2.07 16.45
C ALA A 58 3.98 -1.34 16.25
N GLY A 59 5.07 -2.03 16.61
CA GLY A 59 6.41 -1.63 16.19
C GLY A 59 6.46 -1.46 14.67
N GLU A 60 6.92 -0.28 14.24
CA GLU A 60 7.10 0.19 12.86
C GLU A 60 5.89 0.90 12.22
N GLY A 61 5.84 2.22 12.44
CA GLY A 61 4.82 3.15 11.95
C GLY A 61 4.62 3.16 10.43
N GLY A 62 3.53 2.53 9.99
CA GLY A 62 2.98 2.71 8.66
C GLY A 62 2.32 4.09 8.50
N VAL A 63 2.30 4.61 7.27
CA VAL A 63 1.25 5.56 6.88
C VAL A 63 -0.02 4.72 6.82
N GLY A 64 -0.90 4.95 7.79
CA GLY A 64 -2.22 4.37 7.78
C GLY A 64 -3.27 5.45 7.79
N PHE A 65 -4.43 5.12 7.29
CA PHE A 65 -5.60 5.98 7.36
C PHE A 65 -6.54 5.42 8.43
N ALA A 66 -7.25 6.31 9.12
CA ALA A 66 -8.31 5.90 10.03
C ALA A 66 -9.36 5.11 9.24
N LEU A 67 -9.91 4.06 9.83
CA LEU A 67 -11.05 3.38 9.25
C LEU A 67 -12.16 4.37 8.90
N PRO A 68 -12.78 4.25 7.72
CA PRO A 68 -13.85 5.15 7.36
C PRO A 68 -15.02 5.01 8.34
N PRO A 69 -15.69 6.12 8.69
CA PRO A 69 -16.87 6.06 9.53
C PRO A 69 -17.97 5.22 8.86
N PRO A 70 -18.90 4.64 9.64
CA PRO A 70 -20.06 3.96 9.07
C PRO A 70 -20.89 4.92 8.21
N GLY A 71 -21.26 4.47 7.02
CA GLY A 71 -22.13 5.22 6.11
C GLY A 71 -23.60 4.87 6.27
N THR A 72 -24.39 5.26 5.26
CA THR A 72 -25.80 4.85 5.10
C THR A 72 -26.02 4.27 3.70
N PRO A 73 -26.97 3.35 3.51
CA PRO A 73 -27.89 2.79 4.51
C PRO A 73 -27.20 1.78 5.45
N ARG A 74 -27.76 1.57 6.65
CA ARG A 74 -27.45 0.46 7.58
C ARG A 74 -28.68 -0.43 7.74
N LEU A 75 -28.50 -1.69 8.11
CA LEU A 75 -29.62 -2.62 8.23
C LEU A 75 -29.56 -3.44 9.52
N ALA A 76 -28.63 -4.39 9.62
CA ALA A 76 -28.51 -5.28 10.76
C ALA A 76 -28.08 -4.51 12.01
N SER A 77 -27.15 -3.57 11.87
CA SER A 77 -26.61 -2.83 13.01
C SER A 77 -27.60 -1.82 13.62
N LEU A 78 -28.76 -1.61 12.99
CA LEU A 78 -29.84 -0.80 13.56
C LEU A 78 -30.64 -1.57 14.63
N ARG A 79 -30.58 -2.90 14.62
CA ARG A 79 -31.35 -3.79 15.50
C ARG A 79 -30.46 -4.67 16.36
N ASN A 80 -29.23 -4.93 15.90
CA ASN A 80 -28.27 -5.79 16.56
C ASN A 80 -27.08 -4.92 17.04
N PRO A 81 -26.97 -4.60 18.34
CA PRO A 81 -25.81 -3.88 18.84
C PRO A 81 -24.57 -4.79 18.84
N ALA A 82 -23.38 -4.17 18.87
CA ALA A 82 -22.10 -4.88 18.98
C ALA A 82 -22.09 -5.80 20.22
N ALA A 83 -21.85 -7.10 20.01
CA ALA A 83 -21.75 -8.07 21.10
C ALA A 83 -20.33 -8.13 21.66
N SER A 84 -20.17 -8.66 22.88
CA SER A 84 -18.83 -8.95 23.42
C SER A 84 -18.12 -10.01 22.58
N ILE A 85 -16.80 -9.89 22.46
CA ILE A 85 -15.97 -10.84 21.71
C ILE A 85 -15.41 -11.86 22.70
N PRO A 86 -15.61 -13.17 22.47
CA PRO A 86 -14.87 -14.21 23.20
C PRO A 86 -13.36 -14.03 23.07
N ASP A 87 -12.61 -14.25 24.15
CA ASP A 87 -11.16 -13.96 24.19
C ASP A 87 -10.36 -14.78 23.17
N ASP A 88 -10.72 -16.05 22.99
CA ASP A 88 -10.15 -16.95 22.00
C ASP A 88 -10.37 -16.44 20.58
N VAL A 89 -11.60 -16.01 20.27
CA VAL A 89 -11.94 -15.42 18.96
C VAL A 89 -11.23 -14.07 18.75
N LYS A 90 -11.13 -13.24 19.80
CA LYS A 90 -10.40 -11.97 19.74
C LYS A 90 -8.92 -12.20 19.44
N ALA A 91 -8.29 -13.19 20.08
CA ALA A 91 -6.90 -13.54 19.81
C ALA A 91 -6.67 -13.90 18.34
N LEU A 92 -7.62 -14.60 17.70
CA LEU A 92 -7.55 -14.90 16.27
C LEU A 92 -7.66 -13.64 15.39
N TYR A 93 -8.55 -12.70 15.73
CA TYR A 93 -8.63 -11.42 15.00
C TYR A 93 -7.33 -10.63 15.11
N VAL A 94 -6.74 -10.55 16.31
CA VAL A 94 -5.46 -9.87 16.53
C VAL A 94 -4.33 -10.58 15.76
N ALA A 95 -4.22 -11.90 15.86
CA ALA A 95 -3.17 -12.63 15.14
C ALA A 95 -3.25 -12.47 13.62
N ALA A 96 -4.46 -12.51 13.05
CA ALA A 96 -4.65 -12.27 11.62
C ALA A 96 -4.39 -10.80 11.25
N ALA A 97 -4.84 -9.86 12.08
CA ALA A 97 -4.56 -8.44 11.92
C ALA A 97 -3.06 -8.13 11.95
N ASP A 98 -2.31 -8.72 12.87
CA ASP A 98 -0.87 -8.55 13.00
C ASP A 98 -0.15 -9.10 11.77
N ARG A 99 -0.59 -10.25 11.23
CA ARG A 99 -0.02 -10.85 10.02
C ARG A 99 -0.28 -10.02 8.76
N TYR A 100 -1.46 -9.43 8.65
CA TYR A 100 -1.91 -8.71 7.45
C TYR A 100 -1.87 -7.18 7.58
N TYR A 101 -1.37 -6.67 8.71
CA TYR A 101 -1.31 -5.26 9.05
C TYR A 101 -2.67 -4.53 8.92
N LEU A 102 -3.74 -5.21 9.32
CA LEU A 102 -5.11 -4.67 9.31
C LEU A 102 -5.53 -4.26 10.72
N PRO A 103 -6.50 -3.37 10.90
CA PRO A 103 -7.12 -3.19 12.20
C PRO A 103 -7.90 -4.46 12.53
N TRP A 104 -7.58 -5.10 13.66
CA TRP A 104 -8.30 -6.27 14.15
C TRP A 104 -9.81 -6.03 14.30
N THR A 105 -10.21 -4.76 14.47
CA THR A 105 -11.61 -4.33 14.55
C THR A 105 -12.39 -4.47 13.24
N VAL A 106 -11.74 -4.46 12.06
CA VAL A 106 -12.40 -4.78 10.78
C VAL A 106 -12.81 -6.24 10.75
N LEU A 107 -11.89 -7.13 11.15
CA LEU A 107 -12.16 -8.57 11.25
C LEU A 107 -13.23 -8.85 12.32
N ALA A 108 -13.17 -8.14 13.45
CA ALA A 108 -14.23 -8.21 14.45
C ALA A 108 -15.58 -7.71 13.90
N GLY A 109 -15.60 -6.63 13.12
CA GLY A 109 -16.83 -6.12 12.51
C GLY A 109 -17.49 -7.13 11.57
N ILE A 110 -16.69 -7.83 10.75
CA ILE A 110 -17.16 -8.94 9.91
C ILE A 110 -17.64 -10.09 10.79
N GLY A 111 -16.86 -10.55 11.76
CA GLY A 111 -17.25 -11.64 12.65
C GLY A 111 -18.54 -11.35 13.43
N MET A 112 -18.78 -10.08 13.78
CA MET A 112 -20.05 -9.63 14.38
C MET A 112 -21.21 -9.73 13.37
N ALA A 113 -21.02 -9.22 12.16
CA ALA A 113 -22.04 -9.23 11.12
C ALA A 113 -22.41 -10.64 10.66
N GLU A 114 -21.42 -11.54 10.58
CA GLU A 114 -21.60 -12.89 10.04
C GLU A 114 -22.15 -13.88 11.06
N THR A 115 -21.62 -13.86 12.29
CA THR A 115 -21.93 -14.92 13.28
C THR A 115 -22.09 -14.43 14.71
N ALA A 116 -22.09 -13.11 14.93
CA ALA A 116 -21.97 -12.51 16.25
C ALA A 116 -20.79 -13.12 17.05
N HIS A 117 -19.63 -13.24 16.39
CA HIS A 117 -18.41 -13.89 16.89
C HIS A 117 -18.61 -15.37 17.25
N GLY A 118 -19.26 -16.12 16.37
CA GLY A 118 -19.44 -17.56 16.53
C GLY A 118 -20.59 -17.97 17.45
N ARG A 119 -21.51 -17.05 17.76
CA ARG A 119 -22.77 -17.37 18.48
C ARG A 119 -23.80 -18.02 17.56
N THR A 120 -23.73 -17.74 16.25
CA THR A 120 -24.51 -18.43 15.22
C THR A 120 -23.57 -19.09 14.22
N ARG A 121 -23.38 -20.41 14.32
CA ARG A 121 -22.42 -21.18 13.51
C ARG A 121 -23.06 -22.03 12.41
N ALA A 122 -24.37 -21.85 12.17
CA ALA A 122 -25.07 -22.59 11.14
C ALA A 122 -24.57 -22.21 9.74
N THR A 123 -24.58 -23.16 8.81
CA THR A 123 -24.39 -22.83 7.39
C THR A 123 -25.55 -21.96 6.94
N SER A 124 -25.26 -20.82 6.32
CA SER A 124 -26.31 -19.90 5.86
C SER A 124 -27.16 -20.55 4.77
N SER A 125 -28.35 -20.01 4.51
CA SER A 125 -29.20 -20.46 3.40
C SER A 125 -28.54 -20.31 2.02
N ALA A 126 -27.57 -19.39 1.91
CA ALA A 126 -26.73 -19.22 0.73
C ALA A 126 -25.58 -20.24 0.65
N GLY A 127 -25.31 -20.98 1.73
CA GLY A 127 -24.25 -21.99 1.81
C GLY A 127 -22.95 -21.50 2.44
N ALA A 128 -22.95 -20.32 3.08
CA ALA A 128 -21.78 -19.76 3.74
C ALA A 128 -21.44 -20.50 5.05
N GLN A 129 -20.15 -20.70 5.33
CA GLN A 129 -19.68 -21.59 6.41
C GLN A 129 -18.57 -20.94 7.25
N GLY A 130 -18.39 -21.46 8.47
CA GLY A 130 -17.34 -21.00 9.38
C GLY A 130 -17.68 -19.71 10.11
N LEU A 131 -16.77 -19.31 11.00
CA LEU A 131 -16.87 -18.11 11.84
C LEU A 131 -17.05 -16.83 11.02
N MET A 132 -16.39 -16.77 9.86
CA MET A 132 -16.42 -15.61 8.96
C MET A 132 -17.37 -15.79 7.77
N GLN A 133 -18.22 -16.82 7.78
CA GLN A 133 -19.24 -17.13 6.75
C GLN A 133 -18.73 -17.01 5.32
N PHE A 134 -17.70 -17.78 5.00
CA PHE A 134 -17.19 -17.87 3.63
C PHE A 134 -18.10 -18.72 2.74
N MET A 135 -18.29 -18.27 1.50
CA MET A 135 -18.78 -19.12 0.43
C MET A 135 -17.69 -20.14 0.03
N PRO A 136 -18.02 -21.42 -0.21
CA PRO A 136 -17.02 -22.44 -0.57
C PRO A 136 -16.17 -22.08 -1.78
N ALA A 137 -16.73 -21.37 -2.77
CA ALA A 137 -15.98 -20.92 -3.95
C ALA A 137 -14.92 -19.86 -3.58
N THR A 138 -15.26 -18.92 -2.71
CA THR A 138 -14.30 -17.92 -2.19
C THR A 138 -13.23 -18.61 -1.34
N TRP A 139 -13.63 -19.57 -0.51
CA TRP A 139 -12.69 -20.37 0.29
C TRP A 139 -11.67 -21.12 -0.57
N ALA A 140 -12.11 -21.70 -1.68
CA ALA A 140 -11.21 -22.41 -2.59
C ALA A 140 -10.12 -21.50 -3.19
N ALA A 141 -10.36 -20.19 -3.29
CA ALA A 141 -9.40 -19.23 -3.83
C ALA A 141 -8.53 -18.56 -2.75
N TYR A 142 -9.06 -18.34 -1.55
CA TYR A 142 -8.43 -17.50 -0.53
C TYR A 142 -8.21 -18.17 0.83
N GLY A 143 -8.63 -19.43 0.97
CA GLY A 143 -8.47 -20.22 2.19
C GLY A 143 -7.00 -20.43 2.55
N ILE A 144 -6.64 -20.13 3.79
CA ILE A 144 -5.30 -20.32 4.36
C ILE A 144 -5.42 -21.08 5.67
N ASP A 145 -4.48 -22.00 5.89
CA ASP A 145 -4.26 -22.66 7.18
C ASP A 145 -3.73 -21.62 8.18
N GLY A 146 -4.66 -21.09 8.98
CA GLY A 146 -4.39 -20.12 10.03
C GLY A 146 -3.99 -20.79 11.34
N SER A 147 -4.33 -22.08 11.50
CA SER A 147 -4.00 -22.88 12.68
C SER A 147 -2.59 -23.48 12.66
N GLY A 148 -2.00 -23.65 11.47
CA GLY A 148 -0.70 -24.27 11.25
C GLY A 148 -0.71 -25.80 11.32
N ASP A 149 -1.87 -26.43 11.15
CA ASP A 149 -2.02 -27.90 11.24
C ASP A 149 -1.78 -28.64 9.91
N GLY A 150 -1.48 -27.89 8.85
CA GLY A 150 -1.23 -28.38 7.50
C GLY A 150 -2.48 -28.45 6.62
N ARG A 151 -3.65 -27.96 7.08
CA ARG A 151 -4.90 -27.98 6.32
C ARG A 151 -5.67 -26.67 6.48
N ALA A 152 -6.26 -26.19 5.38
CA ALA A 152 -7.21 -25.08 5.43
C ALA A 152 -8.65 -25.61 5.49
N ASP A 153 -9.28 -25.57 6.67
CA ASP A 153 -10.68 -25.94 6.88
C ASP A 153 -11.57 -24.70 7.12
N ILE A 154 -12.58 -24.52 6.27
CA ILE A 154 -13.53 -23.40 6.35
C ILE A 154 -14.25 -23.31 7.70
N ARG A 155 -14.37 -24.44 8.41
CA ARG A 155 -15.03 -24.51 9.72
C ARG A 155 -14.07 -24.35 10.90
N ASN A 156 -12.76 -24.32 10.67
CA ASN A 156 -11.78 -23.98 11.69
C ASN A 156 -11.79 -22.46 11.89
N ASP A 157 -11.98 -22.00 13.13
CA ASP A 157 -12.11 -20.57 13.42
C ASP A 157 -10.82 -19.80 13.08
N ALA A 158 -9.64 -20.38 13.33
CA ALA A 158 -8.36 -19.76 13.02
C ALA A 158 -8.14 -19.61 11.51
N ASP A 159 -8.44 -20.68 10.75
CA ASP A 159 -8.35 -20.65 9.29
C ASP A 159 -9.38 -19.65 8.72
N SER A 160 -10.59 -19.64 9.26
CA SER A 160 -11.68 -18.76 8.81
C SER A 160 -11.30 -17.28 8.97
N VAL A 161 -10.73 -16.91 10.12
CA VAL A 161 -10.29 -15.54 10.41
C VAL A 161 -9.06 -15.15 9.59
N MET A 162 -8.06 -16.03 9.51
CA MET A 162 -6.86 -15.79 8.71
C MET A 162 -7.20 -15.61 7.23
N SER A 163 -8.14 -16.41 6.71
CA SER A 163 -8.63 -16.32 5.33
C SER A 163 -9.45 -15.06 5.08
N ALA A 164 -10.18 -14.56 6.08
CA ALA A 164 -10.88 -13.27 5.99
C ALA A 164 -9.88 -12.11 5.81
N ALA A 165 -8.82 -12.09 6.61
CA ALA A 165 -7.75 -11.11 6.45
C ALA A 165 -7.08 -11.22 5.07
N ASN A 166 -6.73 -12.44 4.65
CA ASN A 166 -6.18 -12.71 3.31
C ASN A 166 -7.08 -12.19 2.18
N TYR A 167 -8.39 -12.46 2.27
CA TYR A 167 -9.34 -12.06 1.24
C TYR A 167 -9.54 -10.54 1.19
N LEU A 168 -9.58 -9.86 2.34
CA LEU A 168 -9.64 -8.41 2.39
C LEU A 168 -8.39 -7.77 1.77
N THR A 169 -7.20 -8.28 2.12
CA THR A 169 -5.93 -7.84 1.52
C THR A 169 -5.93 -8.05 0.01
N ALA A 170 -6.31 -9.24 -0.47
CA ALA A 170 -6.42 -9.53 -1.91
C ALA A 170 -7.46 -8.64 -2.63
N SER A 171 -8.46 -8.15 -1.90
CA SER A 171 -9.50 -7.24 -2.42
C SER A 171 -9.10 -5.76 -2.38
N GLY A 172 -7.89 -5.45 -1.90
CA GLY A 172 -7.33 -4.10 -1.82
C GLY A 172 -7.85 -3.28 -0.65
N VAL A 173 -8.08 -3.90 0.52
CA VAL A 173 -8.51 -3.20 1.76
C VAL A 173 -7.55 -2.09 2.18
N THR A 174 -6.29 -2.19 1.79
CA THR A 174 -5.20 -1.26 2.11
C THR A 174 -5.16 -0.07 1.14
N ALA A 175 -5.96 -0.07 0.07
CA ALA A 175 -6.04 0.96 -0.97
C ALA A 175 -6.88 2.20 -0.56
N GLY A 176 -6.56 2.79 0.60
CA GLY A 176 -7.27 3.95 1.14
C GLY A 176 -8.71 3.67 1.61
N VAL A 177 -9.45 4.74 1.91
CA VAL A 177 -10.86 4.66 2.35
C VAL A 177 -11.73 3.91 1.34
N ASP A 178 -11.54 4.17 0.05
CA ASP A 178 -12.28 3.48 -1.01
C ASP A 178 -11.89 2.01 -1.12
N GLY A 179 -10.62 1.67 -0.88
CA GLY A 179 -10.13 0.30 -0.77
C GLY A 179 -10.84 -0.50 0.31
N VAL A 180 -10.96 0.05 1.51
CA VAL A 180 -11.72 -0.58 2.60
C VAL A 180 -13.16 -0.85 2.19
N ARG A 181 -13.85 0.15 1.65
CA ARG A 181 -15.26 0.01 1.25
C ARG A 181 -15.40 -1.02 0.12
N ARG A 182 -14.50 -1.01 -0.86
CA ARG A 182 -14.48 -1.96 -1.98
C ARG A 182 -14.20 -3.39 -1.53
N ALA A 183 -13.26 -3.58 -0.60
CA ALA A 183 -12.93 -4.89 -0.06
C ALA A 183 -14.08 -5.48 0.77
N LEU A 184 -14.73 -4.66 1.60
CA LEU A 184 -15.94 -5.06 2.32
C LEU A 184 -17.10 -5.37 1.36
N PHE A 185 -17.24 -4.61 0.27
CA PHE A 185 -18.23 -4.89 -0.77
C PHE A 185 -17.91 -6.15 -1.57
N ALA A 186 -16.63 -6.47 -1.77
CA ALA A 186 -16.20 -7.74 -2.34
C ALA A 186 -16.51 -8.92 -1.41
N TYR A 187 -16.42 -8.69 -0.09
CA TYR A 187 -16.81 -9.65 0.94
C TYR A 187 -18.30 -9.98 0.86
N ASN A 188 -19.14 -8.94 0.81
CA ASN A 188 -20.58 -9.08 0.61
C ASN A 188 -21.08 -7.90 -0.26
N ARG A 189 -21.73 -8.21 -1.38
CA ARG A 189 -22.10 -7.28 -2.47
C ARG A 189 -23.28 -6.36 -2.10
N ALA A 190 -23.25 -5.77 -0.91
CA ALA A 190 -24.30 -4.92 -0.37
C ALA A 190 -23.71 -3.73 0.40
N ASP A 191 -24.11 -2.51 0.01
CA ASP A 191 -23.67 -1.28 0.70
C ASP A 191 -24.08 -1.25 2.17
N TRP A 192 -25.26 -1.79 2.50
CA TRP A 192 -25.71 -1.87 3.89
C TRP A 192 -24.80 -2.74 4.74
N TYR A 193 -24.21 -3.79 4.16
CA TYR A 193 -23.28 -4.67 4.86
C TYR A 193 -21.97 -3.94 5.16
N VAL A 194 -21.41 -3.24 4.17
CA VAL A 194 -20.21 -2.41 4.34
C VAL A 194 -20.39 -1.44 5.51
N ASN A 195 -21.54 -0.76 5.56
CA ASN A 195 -21.82 0.23 6.59
C ASN A 195 -22.09 -0.41 7.97
N ASP A 196 -22.72 -1.59 8.03
CA ASP A 196 -22.91 -2.35 9.27
C ASP A 196 -21.55 -2.81 9.85
N VAL A 197 -20.65 -3.34 9.01
CA VAL A 197 -19.31 -3.77 9.42
C VAL A 197 -18.50 -2.58 9.97
N LEU A 198 -18.48 -1.44 9.26
CA LEU A 198 -17.77 -0.25 9.72
C LEU A 198 -18.35 0.30 11.04
N TYR A 199 -19.66 0.15 11.26
CA TYR A 199 -20.28 0.53 12.52
C TYR A 199 -19.78 -0.35 13.67
N TYR A 200 -19.73 -1.67 13.47
CA TYR A 200 -19.21 -2.59 14.49
C TYR A 200 -17.72 -2.37 14.73
N ALA A 201 -16.92 -2.20 13.67
CA ALA A 201 -15.50 -1.90 13.80
C ALA A 201 -15.26 -0.64 14.65
N ALA A 202 -16.02 0.43 14.42
CA ALA A 202 -15.97 1.64 15.24
C ALA A 202 -16.37 1.37 16.70
N ALA A 203 -17.40 0.56 16.95
CA ALA A 203 -17.82 0.18 18.31
C ALA A 203 -16.76 -0.65 19.06
N TYR A 204 -15.91 -1.40 18.34
CA TYR A 204 -14.80 -2.16 18.91
C TYR A 204 -13.50 -1.35 19.09
N GLY A 205 -13.54 -0.04 18.85
CA GLY A 205 -12.41 0.86 19.05
C GLY A 205 -11.83 1.44 17.77
N GLY A 206 -12.40 1.11 16.61
CA GLY A 206 -11.89 1.57 15.31
C GLY A 206 -10.47 1.08 15.07
N GLY A 207 -9.66 1.87 14.37
CA GLY A 207 -8.26 1.54 14.16
C GLY A 207 -7.70 2.17 12.89
N VAL A 208 -6.41 1.95 12.69
CA VAL A 208 -5.65 2.48 11.55
C VAL A 208 -5.38 1.32 10.60
N VAL A 209 -5.83 1.45 9.35
CA VAL A 209 -5.47 0.49 8.29
C VAL A 209 -4.10 0.88 7.79
N ALA A 210 -3.12 -0.03 7.85
CA ALA A 210 -1.86 0.20 7.16
C ALA A 210 -2.17 0.32 5.66
N GLY A 211 -1.84 1.47 5.06
CA GLY A 211 -2.05 1.67 3.63
C GLY A 211 -1.26 0.64 2.82
N ASP A 212 -1.72 0.37 1.59
CA ASP A 212 -0.98 -0.45 0.64
C ASP A 212 0.32 0.29 0.34
N PRO A 213 1.50 -0.29 0.59
CA PRO A 213 2.76 0.36 0.20
C PRO A 213 2.84 0.62 -1.32
N ALA A 214 2.00 -0.04 -2.13
CA ALA A 214 1.86 0.18 -3.56
C ALA A 214 0.71 1.12 -3.96
N ASP A 215 -0.20 1.51 -3.05
CA ASP A 215 -1.23 2.51 -3.33
C ASP A 215 -0.86 3.86 -2.73
N CYS A 216 0.11 4.49 -3.38
CA CYS A 216 0.19 5.93 -3.55
C CYS A 216 -0.30 6.26 -4.97
N GLY A 217 -1.40 5.65 -5.43
CA GLY A 217 -1.59 5.44 -6.86
C GLY A 217 -0.41 4.66 -7.49
N ILE A 218 -0.53 4.34 -8.77
CA ILE A 218 0.61 3.85 -9.56
C ILE A 218 1.77 4.85 -9.43
N GLY A 219 2.95 4.40 -8.99
CA GLY A 219 4.23 4.96 -9.42
C GLY A 219 4.35 6.48 -9.40
N GLY A 220 4.40 7.08 -8.22
CA GLY A 220 5.00 8.41 -8.10
C GLY A 220 6.49 8.30 -8.41
N VAL A 221 6.98 9.00 -9.42
CA VAL A 221 8.42 9.20 -9.63
C VAL A 221 9.00 10.24 -8.66
N GLY A 222 8.26 10.62 -7.62
CA GLY A 222 8.48 11.83 -6.82
C GLY A 222 8.31 13.10 -7.66
N ASN A 223 8.97 14.16 -7.25
CA ASN A 223 8.97 15.43 -7.97
C ASN A 223 10.32 15.61 -8.69
N PRO A 224 10.44 15.25 -9.99
CA PRO A 224 11.69 15.45 -10.72
C PRO A 224 12.05 16.94 -10.93
N ALA A 225 11.13 17.87 -10.64
CA ALA A 225 11.37 19.30 -10.66
C ALA A 225 11.86 19.86 -9.31
N VAL A 226 11.97 19.02 -8.26
CA VAL A 226 12.64 19.44 -7.02
C VAL A 226 14.09 19.80 -7.34
N PRO A 227 14.61 20.95 -6.87
CA PRO A 227 15.98 21.32 -7.17
C PRO A 227 16.95 20.25 -6.65
N ALA A 228 18.03 19.98 -7.36
CA ALA A 228 19.04 19.05 -6.87
C ALA A 228 19.78 19.62 -5.66
N LEU A 229 20.21 18.76 -4.74
CA LEU A 229 21.14 19.13 -3.70
C LEU A 229 22.50 19.53 -4.31
N PRO A 230 23.14 20.62 -3.85
CA PRO A 230 24.49 20.95 -4.26
C PRO A 230 25.49 19.83 -3.94
N ASN A 231 26.44 19.58 -4.83
CA ASN A 231 27.47 18.54 -4.65
C ASN A 231 28.23 18.66 -3.32
N GLN A 232 28.42 19.89 -2.82
CA GLN A 232 29.07 20.13 -1.52
C GLN A 232 28.25 19.56 -0.35
N GLN A 233 26.92 19.65 -0.41
CA GLN A 233 26.05 19.06 0.62
C GLN A 233 26.13 17.54 0.56
N ILE A 234 26.08 16.95 -0.63
CA ILE A 234 26.25 15.50 -0.81
C ILE A 234 27.62 15.02 -0.29
N ALA A 235 28.68 15.77 -0.56
CA ALA A 235 30.01 15.47 -0.02
C ALA A 235 30.02 15.49 1.52
N THR A 236 29.31 16.41 2.18
CA THR A 236 29.15 16.44 3.64
C THR A 236 28.41 15.20 4.16
N VAL A 237 27.35 14.76 3.50
CA VAL A 237 26.60 13.53 3.85
C VAL A 237 27.53 12.32 3.78
N LEU A 238 28.27 12.16 2.69
CA LEU A 238 29.20 11.04 2.48
C LEU A 238 30.41 11.10 3.42
N ALA A 239 30.91 12.29 3.75
CA ALA A 239 32.00 12.46 4.71
C ALA A 239 31.57 12.01 6.12
N PHE A 240 30.37 12.37 6.56
CA PHE A 240 29.82 11.86 7.82
C PHE A 240 29.66 10.33 7.78
N ALA A 241 29.04 9.80 6.72
CA ALA A 241 28.86 8.36 6.58
C ALA A 241 30.19 7.60 6.65
N THR A 242 31.23 8.10 5.97
CA THR A 242 32.59 7.53 5.97
C THR A 242 33.24 7.60 7.35
N ALA A 243 32.98 8.66 8.12
CA ALA A 243 33.51 8.78 9.48
C ALA A 243 32.93 7.75 10.47
N GLN A 244 31.81 7.09 10.12
CA GLN A 244 31.19 6.05 10.94
C GLN A 244 31.66 4.63 10.57
N LEU A 245 32.58 4.45 9.64
CA LEU A 245 33.05 3.12 9.22
C LEU A 245 33.50 2.27 10.42
N GLY A 246 32.96 1.05 10.50
CA GLY A 246 33.23 0.10 11.58
C GLY A 246 32.30 0.19 12.79
N GLU A 247 31.48 1.24 12.91
CA GLU A 247 30.49 1.35 14.01
C GLU A 247 29.46 0.19 13.92
N PRO A 248 29.05 -0.40 15.05
CA PRO A 248 28.24 -1.61 15.05
C PRO A 248 26.81 -1.37 14.59
N TYR A 249 26.24 -2.36 13.91
CA TYR A 249 24.78 -2.44 13.72
C TYR A 249 24.12 -2.87 15.01
N VAL A 250 23.14 -2.09 15.47
CA VAL A 250 22.24 -2.46 16.56
C VAL A 250 20.82 -2.07 16.16
N TYR A 251 19.93 -3.06 16.11
CA TYR A 251 18.54 -2.83 15.77
C TYR A 251 17.90 -1.78 16.70
N GLY A 252 17.29 -0.74 16.13
CA GLY A 252 16.68 0.37 16.87
C GLY A 252 17.65 1.45 17.36
N ALA A 253 18.96 1.30 17.16
CA ALA A 253 19.93 2.30 17.60
C ALA A 253 19.83 3.62 16.82
N ASN A 254 20.17 4.72 17.49
CA ASN A 254 20.05 6.09 16.97
C ASN A 254 21.40 6.83 16.89
N GLY A 255 22.53 6.13 17.06
CA GLY A 255 23.85 6.73 17.13
C GLY A 255 24.23 7.32 18.49
N PRO A 256 25.44 7.90 18.60
CA PRO A 256 26.47 7.91 17.55
C PRO A 256 27.36 6.65 17.53
N SER A 257 27.36 5.83 18.58
CA SER A 257 28.28 4.68 18.72
C SER A 257 27.70 3.33 18.26
N ALA A 258 26.55 3.36 17.62
CA ALA A 258 25.85 2.21 17.05
C ALA A 258 24.68 2.71 16.20
N TRP A 259 24.38 2.03 15.11
CA TRP A 259 23.38 2.50 14.16
C TRP A 259 22.43 1.38 13.74
N ASP A 260 21.18 1.72 13.44
CA ASP A 260 20.40 0.98 12.45
C ASP A 260 20.38 1.71 11.11
N CYS A 261 19.91 1.01 10.07
CA CYS A 261 19.97 1.50 8.68
C CYS A 261 19.37 2.89 8.50
N SER A 262 18.15 3.08 9.00
CA SER A 262 17.39 4.32 8.87
C SER A 262 17.86 5.45 9.79
N ALA A 263 18.37 5.13 10.98
CA ALA A 263 18.98 6.13 11.86
C ALA A 263 20.30 6.65 11.29
N PHE A 264 21.08 5.77 10.64
CA PHE A 264 22.32 6.14 9.97
C PHE A 264 22.08 7.12 8.83
N THR A 265 21.15 6.81 7.91
CA THR A 265 20.82 7.71 6.81
C THR A 265 20.26 9.04 7.30
N ARG A 266 19.40 9.00 8.33
CA ARG A 266 18.89 10.21 8.99
C ARG A 266 20.01 11.08 9.56
N ALA A 267 20.98 10.49 10.25
CA ALA A 267 22.10 11.23 10.83
C ALA A 267 23.03 11.83 9.76
N ALA A 268 23.23 11.12 8.65
CA ALA A 268 24.03 11.61 7.52
C ALA A 268 23.37 12.82 6.84
N PHE A 269 22.08 12.75 6.52
CA PHE A 269 21.34 13.85 5.91
C PHE A 269 21.08 15.02 6.89
N ALA A 270 21.03 14.77 8.19
CA ALA A 270 20.93 15.83 9.20
C ALA A 270 22.14 16.79 9.17
N GLN A 271 23.32 16.36 8.69
CA GLN A 271 24.50 17.21 8.54
C GLN A 271 24.30 18.38 7.56
N ILE A 272 23.32 18.26 6.67
CA ILE A 272 22.96 19.28 5.69
C ILE A 272 21.58 19.90 5.98
N GLY A 273 21.07 19.71 7.19
CA GLY A 273 19.78 20.27 7.63
C GLY A 273 18.55 19.50 7.17
N ILE A 274 18.71 18.34 6.53
CA ILE A 274 17.60 17.51 6.08
C ILE A 274 17.25 16.48 7.15
N THR A 275 16.05 16.59 7.71
CA THR A 275 15.57 15.63 8.72
C THR A 275 14.75 14.54 8.06
N LEU A 276 15.41 13.41 7.77
CA LEU A 276 14.71 12.23 7.29
C LEU A 276 13.85 11.58 8.39
N PRO A 277 12.71 10.97 8.04
CA PRO A 277 11.91 10.17 8.98
C PRO A 277 12.69 9.00 9.60
N ARG A 278 12.17 8.45 10.70
CA ARG A 278 12.89 7.46 11.52
C ARG A 278 13.07 6.10 10.84
N THR A 279 12.14 5.65 10.00
CA THR A 279 12.13 4.29 9.44
C THR A 279 12.45 4.30 7.94
N ALA A 280 13.02 3.21 7.41
CA ALA A 280 13.37 3.10 5.98
C ALA A 280 12.14 3.32 5.08
N ALA A 281 11.00 2.70 5.41
CA ALA A 281 9.76 2.91 4.67
C ALA A 281 9.27 4.36 4.72
N ALA A 282 9.33 5.02 5.88
CA ALA A 282 8.94 6.42 5.99
C ALA A 282 9.88 7.35 5.22
N GLN A 283 11.17 7.03 5.13
CA GLN A 283 12.11 7.76 4.28
C GLN A 283 11.78 7.63 2.79
N GLN A 284 11.46 6.42 2.31
CA GLN A 284 11.01 6.20 0.93
C GLN A 284 9.74 6.99 0.62
N ASN A 285 8.74 6.94 1.53
CA ASN A 285 7.51 7.69 1.36
C ASN A 285 7.75 9.20 1.33
N TRP A 286 8.65 9.69 2.18
CA TRP A 286 8.98 11.11 2.26
C TRP A 286 9.64 11.63 0.97
N VAL A 287 10.56 10.87 0.36
CA VAL A 287 11.10 11.25 -0.96
C VAL A 287 10.04 11.15 -2.07
N ALA A 288 9.15 10.16 -2.01
CA ALA A 288 8.05 10.02 -2.96
C ALA A 288 7.02 11.16 -2.89
N GLN A 289 6.84 11.78 -1.72
CA GLN A 289 5.93 12.90 -1.48
C GLN A 289 6.46 14.26 -1.98
N GLY A 290 7.50 14.27 -2.81
CA GLY A 290 7.99 15.47 -3.48
C GLY A 290 9.27 16.07 -2.88
N ASN A 291 9.85 15.42 -1.86
CA ASN A 291 11.17 15.78 -1.32
C ASN A 291 12.34 15.10 -2.07
N GLY A 292 12.02 14.43 -3.16
CA GLY A 292 12.96 13.73 -4.01
C GLY A 292 12.28 13.16 -5.24
N TYR A 293 13.01 12.34 -6.00
CA TYR A 293 12.49 11.65 -7.17
C TYR A 293 13.16 10.30 -7.39
N ARG A 294 12.47 9.41 -8.11
CA ARG A 294 12.94 8.07 -8.43
C ARG A 294 14.02 8.12 -9.50
N VAL A 295 15.11 7.39 -9.29
CA VAL A 295 16.24 7.30 -10.20
C VAL A 295 16.25 5.92 -10.88
N PRO A 296 16.35 5.84 -12.22
CA PRO A 296 16.55 4.56 -12.91
C PRO A 296 17.91 3.94 -12.55
N LEU A 297 17.98 2.62 -12.49
CA LEU A 297 19.25 1.91 -12.34
C LEU A 297 20.22 2.28 -13.48
N GLY A 298 21.49 2.50 -13.14
CA GLY A 298 22.52 3.04 -14.01
C GLY A 298 22.54 4.57 -14.09
N GLN A 299 21.64 5.27 -13.40
CA GLN A 299 21.60 6.75 -13.31
C GLN A 299 21.78 7.27 -11.88
N GLU A 300 21.98 6.36 -10.93
CA GLU A 300 22.33 6.67 -9.56
C GLU A 300 23.62 7.50 -9.46
N GLN A 301 23.64 8.37 -8.48
CA GLN A 301 24.78 9.20 -8.11
C GLN A 301 25.13 8.97 -6.65
N PRO A 302 26.38 9.25 -6.23
CA PRO A 302 26.73 9.23 -4.82
C PRO A 302 25.76 10.10 -4.01
N GLY A 303 25.28 9.56 -2.88
CA GLY A 303 24.29 10.21 -2.02
C GLY A 303 22.82 9.85 -2.31
N ASP A 304 22.51 9.18 -3.43
CA ASP A 304 21.17 8.64 -3.65
C ASP A 304 20.84 7.56 -2.60
N LEU A 305 19.56 7.38 -2.28
CA LEU A 305 19.08 6.36 -1.35
C LEU A 305 18.59 5.13 -2.11
N ILE A 306 19.01 3.95 -1.67
CA ILE A 306 18.47 2.66 -2.13
C ILE A 306 17.56 2.11 -1.04
N PHE A 307 16.35 1.67 -1.43
CA PHE A 307 15.41 0.98 -0.56
C PHE A 307 15.19 -0.44 -1.06
N THR A 308 15.15 -1.40 -0.12
CA THR A 308 14.99 -2.83 -0.41
C THR A 308 14.14 -3.56 0.64
N ASP A 309 13.77 -4.80 0.33
CA ASP A 309 13.23 -5.76 1.27
C ASP A 309 14.23 -6.07 2.41
N SER A 310 13.73 -6.38 3.60
CA SER A 310 14.54 -6.93 4.70
C SER A 310 14.10 -8.34 5.08
N TYR A 311 14.66 -8.88 6.17
CA TYR A 311 14.25 -10.15 6.78
C TYR A 311 12.74 -10.23 7.11
N LEU A 312 12.03 -9.11 7.06
CA LEU A 312 10.58 -9.00 7.24
C LEU A 312 9.76 -9.42 6.00
N GLY A 313 10.41 -9.69 4.86
CA GLY A 313 9.81 -10.29 3.68
C GLY A 313 9.74 -9.38 2.44
N PRO A 314 9.44 -9.95 1.26
CA PRO A 314 9.64 -9.32 -0.04
C PRO A 314 8.63 -8.21 -0.38
N ASN A 315 7.69 -7.91 0.51
CA ASN A 315 6.58 -6.98 0.27
C ASN A 315 6.62 -5.74 1.19
N ARG A 316 7.75 -5.49 1.87
CA ARG A 316 7.93 -4.33 2.73
C ARG A 316 9.33 -3.76 2.63
N VAL A 317 9.45 -2.44 2.47
CA VAL A 317 10.75 -1.75 2.60
C VAL A 317 11.21 -1.90 4.03
N GLY A 318 12.33 -2.60 4.21
CA GLY A 318 12.89 -2.88 5.52
C GLY A 318 14.35 -2.48 5.66
N HIS A 319 14.97 -1.99 4.59
CA HIS A 319 16.35 -1.54 4.60
C HIS A 319 16.55 -0.33 3.70
N VAL A 320 17.45 0.56 4.12
CA VAL A 320 17.82 1.79 3.40
C VAL A 320 19.34 1.96 3.41
N MET A 321 19.88 2.35 2.27
CA MET A 321 21.32 2.46 2.01
C MET A 321 21.62 3.80 1.33
N ILE A 322 22.86 4.28 1.44
CA ILE A 322 23.34 5.45 0.68
C ILE A 322 24.26 4.94 -0.43
N VAL A 323 24.03 5.34 -1.68
CA VAL A 323 24.94 5.06 -2.80
C VAL A 323 26.28 5.76 -2.53
N PHE A 324 27.37 5.01 -2.55
CA PHE A 324 28.71 5.53 -2.33
C PHE A 324 29.51 5.63 -3.63
N ASP A 325 29.66 4.51 -4.34
CA ASP A 325 30.33 4.43 -5.64
C ASP A 325 29.43 3.66 -6.62
N PRO A 326 28.67 4.36 -7.47
CA PRO A 326 27.75 3.70 -8.40
C PRO A 326 28.48 2.92 -9.49
N ALA A 327 29.71 3.30 -9.88
CA ALA A 327 30.47 2.58 -10.91
C ALA A 327 30.94 1.22 -10.41
N ALA A 328 31.20 1.11 -9.11
CA ALA A 328 31.54 -0.15 -8.43
C ALA A 328 30.33 -0.85 -7.80
N GLN A 329 29.11 -0.31 -7.97
CA GLN A 329 27.88 -0.77 -7.31
C GLN A 329 27.99 -0.87 -5.77
N LEU A 330 28.66 0.09 -5.14
CA LEU A 330 28.88 0.12 -3.71
C LEU A 330 27.97 1.13 -3.00
N THR A 331 27.39 0.70 -1.88
CA THR A 331 26.76 1.57 -0.87
C THR A 331 27.74 1.90 0.24
N ILE A 332 27.35 2.85 1.09
CA ILE A 332 27.78 2.94 2.47
C ILE A 332 26.55 2.81 3.36
N GLU A 333 26.55 1.80 4.23
CA GLU A 333 25.36 1.38 4.96
C GLU A 333 25.67 0.59 6.22
N VAL A 334 24.62 0.25 6.97
CA VAL A 334 24.67 -0.56 8.19
C VAL A 334 23.39 -1.39 8.30
N GLY A 335 23.52 -2.72 8.38
CA GLY A 335 22.37 -3.63 8.30
C GLY A 335 22.77 -5.09 8.52
N GLY A 336 22.56 -5.62 9.73
CA GLY A 336 23.05 -6.95 10.12
C GLY A 336 24.57 -7.09 10.22
N SER A 337 25.32 -6.16 9.64
CA SER A 337 26.77 -5.98 9.72
C SER A 337 27.12 -4.53 10.08
N PRO A 338 28.32 -4.25 10.64
CA PRO A 338 28.76 -2.89 10.96
C PRO A 338 28.73 -1.93 9.77
N VAL A 339 28.85 -0.62 10.04
CA VAL A 339 28.93 0.40 8.98
C VAL A 339 30.09 0.06 8.05
N GLY A 340 29.79 -0.05 6.75
CA GLY A 340 30.75 -0.50 5.77
C GLY A 340 30.32 -0.23 4.33
N HIS A 341 31.18 -0.63 3.40
CA HIS A 341 30.87 -0.63 1.98
C HIS A 341 30.40 -2.01 1.54
N TYR A 342 29.26 -2.05 0.85
CA TYR A 342 28.63 -3.29 0.44
C TYR A 342 28.13 -3.20 -0.99
N ASP A 343 28.15 -4.34 -1.68
CA ASP A 343 27.63 -4.47 -3.03
C ASP A 343 26.10 -4.46 -3.01
N TYR A 344 25.48 -3.55 -3.77
CA TYR A 344 24.01 -3.55 -3.93
C TYR A 344 23.53 -4.27 -5.18
N GLY A 345 24.44 -4.79 -6.02
CA GLY A 345 24.12 -5.57 -7.21
C GLY A 345 23.24 -6.78 -6.91
N TYR A 346 23.41 -7.40 -5.74
CA TYR A 346 22.52 -8.46 -5.25
C TYR A 346 21.03 -8.09 -5.22
N TRP A 347 20.71 -6.82 -5.00
CA TRP A 347 19.34 -6.36 -4.81
C TRP A 347 18.64 -5.94 -6.11
N THR A 348 19.36 -5.72 -7.21
CA THR A 348 18.81 -5.03 -8.39
C THR A 348 17.63 -5.74 -9.06
N ASP A 349 17.57 -7.06 -8.93
CA ASP A 349 16.51 -7.90 -9.53
C ASP A 349 15.39 -8.25 -8.52
N ARG A 350 15.39 -7.64 -7.32
CA ARG A 350 14.41 -7.94 -6.28
C ARG A 350 13.14 -7.08 -6.35
N PRO A 351 11.99 -7.61 -5.88
CA PRO A 351 10.67 -6.96 -6.05
C PRO A 351 10.51 -5.55 -5.48
N LEU A 352 11.35 -5.13 -4.52
CA LEU A 352 11.27 -3.81 -3.86
C LEU A 352 12.50 -2.93 -4.03
N PHE A 353 13.39 -3.29 -4.96
CA PHE A 353 14.53 -2.46 -5.27
C PHE A 353 14.10 -1.12 -5.89
N SER A 354 14.45 -0.02 -5.22
CA SER A 354 14.22 1.32 -5.75
C SER A 354 15.33 2.28 -5.35
N ILE A 355 15.70 3.16 -6.26
CA ILE A 355 16.69 4.21 -6.05
C ILE A 355 15.97 5.56 -6.07
N TRP A 356 16.32 6.43 -5.14
CA TRP A 356 15.72 7.75 -4.97
C TRP A 356 16.78 8.82 -4.73
N ARG A 357 16.64 9.95 -5.42
CA ARG A 357 17.45 11.14 -5.19
C ARG A 357 16.70 12.11 -4.31
N VAL A 358 17.32 12.50 -3.20
CA VAL A 358 16.79 13.56 -2.33
C VAL A 358 17.00 14.92 -3.02
N GLY A 359 15.94 15.73 -3.03
CA GLY A 359 15.98 17.10 -3.54
C GLY A 359 16.28 18.13 -2.46
N ALA A 360 16.54 19.36 -2.88
CA ALA A 360 16.55 20.52 -2.02
C ALA A 360 15.15 20.71 -1.44
N VAL A 361 15.03 20.45 -0.15
CA VAL A 361 13.80 20.69 0.60
C VAL A 361 13.71 22.16 0.97
N ALA A 362 12.55 22.76 0.71
CA ALA A 362 12.28 24.17 0.97
C ALA A 362 11.82 24.41 2.41
#